data_AF-A0A6G1X3V6-F1
#
_entry.id   AF-A0A6G1X3V6-F1
#
_cell.length_a   1.000
_cell.length_b   1.000
_cell.length_c   1.000
_cell.angle_alpha   90.00
_cell.angle_beta   90.00
_cell.angle_gamma   90.00
#
_symmetry.space_group_name_H-M   'P 1'
#
loop_
_entity.id
_entity.type
_entity.pdbx_description
1 polymer ?
#
loop_
_entity_poly.entity_id
_entity_poly.type
_entity_poly.pdbx_seq_one_letter_code
_entity_poly.pdbx_strand_id
1 'polypeptide(L)' 'MGLINAFSDWRENRKEKKRADMEAKGFCPDCGGRGFNVVAHSEAYYIPPMDCFGCDGSGLYSDWERNQFS' A
#
# COMPACT_ATOMS: atom_id res chain seq x y z
N MET A 1 -28.55 -8.62 -5.36
CA MET A 1 -28.50 -7.36 -4.60
C MET A 1 -28.75 -7.65 -3.12
N GLY A 2 -27.73 -8.11 -2.41
CA GLY A 2 -27.83 -8.48 -0.99
C GLY A 2 -26.76 -7.76 -0.19
N LEU A 3 -26.93 -7.72 1.14
CA LEU A 3 -26.04 -7.02 2.08
C LEU A 3 -24.55 -7.37 1.91
N ILE A 4 -24.25 -8.60 1.48
CA ILE A 4 -22.88 -9.08 1.21
C ILE A 4 -22.20 -8.27 0.09
N ASN A 5 -22.94 -7.81 -0.91
CA ASN A 5 -22.40 -6.98 -1.99
C ASN A 5 -22.03 -5.57 -1.49
N ALA A 6 -22.88 -4.98 -0.64
CA ALA A 6 -22.63 -3.64 -0.10
C ALA A 6 -21.33 -3.55 0.74
N PHE A 7 -20.97 -4.63 1.44
CA PHE A 7 -19.70 -4.70 2.18
C PHE A 7 -18.47 -4.84 1.26
N SER A 8 -18.62 -5.59 0.14
CA SER A 8 -17.58 -5.70 -0.88
C SER A 8 -17.31 -4.36 -1.55
N ASP A 9 -18.38 -3.68 -1.98
CA ASP A 9 -18.32 -2.40 -2.67
C ASP A 9 -17.66 -1.32 -1.80
N TRP A 10 -17.97 -1.28 -0.50
CA TRP A 10 -17.33 -0.36 0.43
C TRP A 10 -15.82 -0.60 0.57
N ARG A 11 -15.39 -1.87 0.59
CA ARG A 11 -13.97 -2.23 0.70
C ARG A 11 -13.20 -1.83 -0.55
N GLU A 12 -13.78 -2.04 -1.72
CA GLU A 12 -13.18 -1.66 -3.01
C GLU A 12 -13.10 -0.14 -3.15
N ASN A 13 -14.20 0.59 -2.90
CA ASN A 13 -14.20 2.05 -2.91
C ASN A 13 -13.13 2.66 -1.99
N ARG A 14 -12.94 2.08 -0.81
CA ARG A 14 -11.90 2.56 0.13
C ARG A 14 -10.50 2.32 -0.41
N LYS A 15 -10.25 1.17 -1.06
CA LYS A 15 -8.95 0.87 -1.68
C LYS A 15 -8.67 1.80 -2.84
N GLU A 16 -9.65 2.02 -3.72
CA GLU A 16 -9.52 2.94 -4.85
C GLU A 16 -9.28 4.38 -4.40
N LYS A 17 -10.04 4.85 -3.41
CA LYS A 17 -9.82 6.18 -2.84
C LYS A 17 -8.41 6.34 -2.29
N LYS A 18 -7.91 5.35 -1.52
CA LYS A 18 -6.54 5.37 -1.02
C LYS A 18 -5.54 5.41 -2.17
N ARG A 19 -5.75 4.62 -3.24
CA ARG A 19 -4.87 4.60 -4.41
C ARG A 19 -4.81 5.99 -5.06
N ALA A 20 -5.96 6.59 -5.36
CA ALA A 20 -6.05 7.93 -5.95
C ALA A 20 -5.40 9.01 -5.07
N ASP A 21 -5.61 8.95 -3.75
CA ASP A 21 -4.99 9.88 -2.80
C ASP A 21 -3.45 9.77 -2.76
N MET A 22 -2.92 8.56 -3.00
CA MET A 22 -1.48 8.28 -3.01
C MET A 22 -0.87 8.61 -4.36
N GLU A 23 -1.57 8.33 -5.45
CA GLU A 23 -1.25 8.75 -6.81
C GLU A 23 -1.10 10.28 -6.89
N ALA A 24 -2.07 11.03 -6.36
CA ALA A 24 -2.03 12.48 -6.32
C ALA A 24 -0.81 13.04 -5.54
N LYS A 25 -0.25 12.25 -4.63
CA LYS A 25 0.96 12.59 -3.85
C LYS A 25 2.24 12.04 -4.47
N GLY A 26 2.15 11.22 -5.52
CA GLY A 26 3.29 10.50 -6.10
C GLY A 26 3.85 9.40 -5.21
N PHE A 27 3.09 8.93 -4.21
CA PHE A 27 3.56 7.96 -3.23
C PHE A 27 3.04 6.55 -3.50
N CYS A 28 3.89 5.57 -3.22
CA CYS A 28 3.49 4.16 -3.23
C CYS A 28 2.34 3.93 -2.23
N PRO A 29 1.19 3.39 -2.65
CA PRO A 29 0.03 3.19 -1.78
C PRO A 29 0.24 2.07 -0.74
N ASP A 30 1.20 1.18 -0.95
CA ASP A 30 1.48 0.06 -0.03
C ASP A 30 2.28 0.53 1.17
N CYS A 31 3.41 1.22 0.96
CA CYS A 31 4.23 1.76 2.05
C CYS A 31 3.90 3.21 2.42
N GLY A 32 3.01 3.89 1.69
CA GLY A 32 2.67 5.30 1.91
C GLY A 32 3.85 6.25 1.66
N GLY A 33 4.70 5.95 0.68
CA GLY A 33 5.86 6.77 0.33
C GLY A 33 7.15 6.47 1.08
N ARG A 34 7.15 5.53 2.03
CA ARG A 34 8.32 5.24 2.88
C ARG A 34 9.42 4.43 2.20
N GLY A 35 9.10 3.67 1.16
CA GLY A 35 10.02 2.70 0.57
C GLY A 35 10.14 1.38 1.35
N PHE A 36 9.75 1.32 2.62
CA PHE A 36 9.79 0.11 3.45
C PHE A 36 8.51 -0.11 4.25
N ASN A 37 8.28 -1.35 4.68
CA ASN A 37 7.19 -1.69 5.58
C ASN A 37 7.64 -1.53 7.04
N VAL A 38 6.87 -0.76 7.81
CA VAL A 38 7.10 -0.63 9.25
C VAL A 38 6.49 -1.85 9.92
N VAL A 39 7.34 -2.74 10.42
CA VAL A 39 6.92 -3.88 11.24
C VAL A 39 6.88 -3.42 12.69
N ALA A 40 5.80 -3.69 13.41
CA ALA A 40 5.69 -3.31 14.82
C ALA A 40 6.84 -3.92 15.62
N HIS A 41 7.65 -3.07 16.24
CA HIS A 41 8.73 -3.51 17.12
C HIS A 41 8.13 -3.88 18.48
N SER A 42 8.55 -5.03 19.01
CA SER A 42 8.49 -5.30 20.43
C SER A 42 9.91 -5.23 20.98
N GLU A 43 10.04 -4.83 22.24
CA GLU A 43 11.31 -4.77 22.97
C GLU A 43 12.05 -6.13 23.02
N ALA A 44 11.35 -7.24 22.77
CA ALA A 44 11.93 -8.58 22.65
C ALA A 44 12.39 -8.95 21.22
N TYR A 45 11.87 -8.29 20.18
CA TYR A 45 12.14 -8.65 18.78
C TYR A 45 12.32 -7.42 17.89
N TYR A 46 13.55 -7.22 17.45
CA TYR A 46 13.88 -6.30 16.36
C TYR A 46 13.73 -7.02 15.01
N ILE A 47 12.88 -6.48 14.15
CA ILE A 47 12.78 -6.89 12.75
C ILE A 47 13.28 -5.72 11.92
N PRO A 48 14.39 -5.88 11.14
CA PRO A 48 14.88 -4.80 10.32
C PRO A 48 13.80 -4.36 9.31
N PRO A 49 13.73 -3.06 8.96
CA PRO A 49 12.82 -2.59 7.92
C PRO A 49 13.07 -3.36 6.63
N MET A 50 12.01 -3.97 6.09
CA MET A 50 12.05 -4.66 4.81
C MET A 50 11.55 -3.71 3.73
N ASP A 51 12.23 -3.69 2.59
CA ASP A 51 11.81 -2.92 1.44
C ASP A 51 10.37 -3.26 1.04
N CYS A 52 9.65 -2.25 0.58
CA CYS A 52 8.31 -2.40 0.09
C CYS A 52 8.36 -3.04 -1.28
N PHE A 53 8.01 -4.33 -1.35
CA PHE A 53 7.87 -5.09 -2.60
C PHE A 53 6.95 -4.41 -3.63
N GLY A 54 5.97 -3.65 -3.16
CA GLY A 54 5.06 -2.93 -4.04
C GLY A 54 5.79 -1.91 -4.91
N CYS A 55 6.89 -1.31 -4.46
CA CYS A 55 7.62 -0.26 -5.17
C CYS A 55 9.14 -0.48 -5.19
N ASP A 56 9.60 -1.69 -4.87
CA ASP A 56 11.01 -2.08 -4.75
C ASP A 56 11.89 -1.08 -3.97
N GLY A 57 11.41 -0.63 -2.81
CA GLY A 57 12.20 0.29 -1.97
C GLY A 57 12.09 1.77 -2.33
N SER A 58 11.59 2.13 -3.51
CA SER A 58 11.59 3.53 -4.00
C SER A 58 10.65 4.47 -3.23
N GLY A 59 9.51 3.95 -2.77
CA GLY A 59 8.41 4.74 -2.23
C GLY A 59 7.59 5.50 -3.28
N LEU A 60 7.88 5.38 -4.57
CA LEU A 60 7.20 6.14 -5.63
C LEU A 60 5.95 5.42 -6.16
N TYR A 61 4.93 6.21 -6.52
CA TYR A 61 3.73 5.68 -7.17
C TYR A 61 4.04 5.08 -8.54
N SER A 62 4.90 5.72 -9.34
CA SER A 62 5.26 5.26 -10.69
C SER A 62 5.94 3.89 -10.68
N ASP A 63 6.80 3.64 -9.69
CA ASP A 63 7.45 2.35 -9.53
C ASP A 63 6.45 1.30 -9.05
N TRP A 64 5.52 1.70 -8.16
CA TRP A 64 4.44 0.83 -7.75
C TRP A 64 3.50 0.43 -8.89
N GLU A 65 3.13 1.37 -9.75
CA GLU A 65 2.28 1.14 -10.91
C GLU A 65 2.93 0.20 -11.91
N ARG A 66 4.23 0.41 -12.19
CA ARG A 66 5.01 -0.47 -13.07
C ARG A 66 5.00 -1.92 -12.57
N ASN A 67 5.06 -2.12 -11.26
CA ASN A 67 5.12 -3.45 -10.65
C ASN A 67 3.76 -4.18 -10.62
N GLN A 68 2.63 -3.52 -10.89
CA GLN A 68 1.31 -4.18 -10.94
C GLN A 68 1.11 -5.05 -12.19
N PHE A 69 1.93 -4.84 -13.22
CA PHE A 69 1.83 -5.52 -14.52
C PHE A 69 2.96 -6.52 -14.76
N SER A 70 3.81 -6.74 -13.76
CA SER A 70 4.86 -7.77 -13.75
C SER A 70 4.34 -9.09 -13.20
#